data_AF-X1NUJ2-F1
#
_entry.id   AF-X1NUJ2-F1
#
_cell.length_a   1.000
_cell.length_b   1.000
_cell.length_c   1.000
_cell.angle_alpha   90.00
_cell.angle_beta   90.00
_cell.angle_gamma   90.00
#
_symmetry.space_group_name_H-M   'P 1'
#
loop_
_entity.id
_entity.type
_entity.pdbx_description
1 polymer ?
#
loop_
_entity_poly.entity_id
_entity_poly.type
_entity_poly.pdbx_seq_one_letter_code
_entity_poly.pdbx_strand_id
1 'polypeptide(L)'
;PQGERIPEKGKPPLYYHVKNMWYKLDGKGILLEEKSHIWKVNAKTGKMKQLTFGKNGDASPNVSPDGKKVVFVSNRQKSYEEKLQYVDIYVIDINGKKEKKVKTPAGPKGLPVFSPDGRSIAYIGREYPEQWFGWRNYYLWVVTVQGGRAVNITK
;
A
#
# COMPACT_ATOMS: atom_id res chain seq x y z
N PRO A 1 -3.01 3.19 25.42
CA PRO A 1 -3.03 2.76 26.83
C PRO A 1 -4.27 1.88 27.10
N GLN A 2 -4.09 0.57 27.04
CA GLN A 2 -5.03 -0.42 27.57
C GLN A 2 -4.18 -1.38 28.42
N GLY A 3 -4.53 -1.45 29.70
CA GLY A 3 -3.67 -1.90 30.78
C GLY A 3 -3.17 -3.34 30.62
N GLU A 4 -1.94 -3.57 31.08
CA GLU A 4 -1.39 -4.89 31.29
C GLU A 4 -2.29 -5.65 32.27
N ARG A 5 -2.94 -6.71 31.79
CA ARG A 5 -3.76 -7.58 32.62
C ARG A 5 -2.82 -8.54 33.35
N ILE A 6 -2.75 -8.44 34.68
CA ILE A 6 -1.90 -9.29 35.51
C ILE A 6 -2.36 -10.76 35.33
N PRO A 7 -1.45 -11.74 35.17
CA PRO A 7 -1.81 -13.15 35.01
C PRO A 7 -2.62 -13.67 36.20
N GLU A 8 -3.71 -14.38 35.93
CA GLU A 8 -4.49 -15.06 36.97
C GLU A 8 -3.67 -16.18 37.62
N LYS A 9 -3.66 -16.21 38.96
CA LYS A 9 -2.92 -17.18 39.76
C LYS A 9 -3.39 -18.60 39.41
N GLY A 10 -2.47 -19.46 38.97
CA GLY A 10 -2.73 -20.87 38.63
C GLY A 10 -2.96 -21.19 37.15
N LYS A 11 -2.97 -20.18 36.26
CA LYS A 11 -2.94 -20.40 34.80
C LYS A 11 -1.50 -20.31 34.28
N PRO A 12 -1.13 -21.13 33.26
CA PRO A 12 0.18 -20.99 32.63
C PRO A 12 0.37 -19.56 32.11
N PRO A 13 1.61 -19.04 32.12
CA PRO A 13 1.87 -17.68 31.67
C PRO A 13 1.39 -17.51 30.23
N LEU A 14 0.83 -16.33 29.94
CA LEU A 14 0.46 -15.97 28.59
C LEU A 14 1.74 -15.90 27.75
N TYR A 15 1.93 -16.85 26.84
CA TYR A 15 3.03 -16.83 25.88
C TYR A 15 2.48 -16.49 24.49
N TYR A 16 3.24 -15.70 23.74
CA TYR A 16 2.94 -15.41 22.35
C TYR A 16 3.95 -16.12 21.48
N HIS A 17 3.47 -17.01 20.60
CA HIS A 17 4.30 -17.55 19.53
C HIS A 17 4.37 -16.50 18.41
N VAL A 18 5.35 -15.63 18.51
CA VAL A 18 5.65 -14.62 17.49
C VAL A 18 6.35 -15.28 16.33
N LYS A 19 5.67 -15.35 15.17
CA LYS A 19 6.24 -15.94 13.95
C LYS A 19 6.87 -14.91 13.01
N ASN A 20 6.60 -13.62 13.23
CA ASN A 20 6.97 -12.56 12.29
C ASN A 20 7.82 -11.49 13.01
N MET A 21 8.85 -11.01 12.31
CA MET A 21 9.84 -10.06 12.82
C MET A 21 9.23 -8.69 13.16
N TRP A 22 8.10 -8.33 12.55
CA TRP A 22 7.40 -7.05 12.71
C TRP A 22 6.32 -7.08 13.79
N TYR A 23 6.61 -7.64 14.96
CA TYR A 23 5.60 -7.78 16.03
C TYR A 23 5.58 -6.62 17.03
N LYS A 24 6.60 -5.75 17.04
CA LYS A 24 6.78 -4.69 18.07
C LYS A 24 7.53 -3.42 17.59
N LEU A 25 7.44 -3.03 16.31
CA LEU A 25 8.21 -1.89 15.78
C LEU A 25 7.54 -0.50 15.93
N ASP A 26 6.33 -0.41 16.49
CA ASP A 26 5.57 0.84 16.61
C ASP A 26 5.28 1.30 18.06
N GLY A 27 5.82 0.59 19.06
CA GLY A 27 5.59 0.89 20.48
C GLY A 27 4.15 0.65 20.97
N LYS A 28 3.24 0.10 20.14
CA LYS A 28 1.82 -0.11 20.49
C LYS A 28 1.47 -1.54 20.91
N GLY A 29 2.39 -2.49 20.77
CA GLY A 29 2.18 -3.90 21.13
C GLY A 29 1.97 -4.79 19.91
N ILE A 30 1.27 -5.91 20.10
CA ILE A 30 1.03 -6.91 19.04
C ILE A 30 0.22 -6.27 17.92
N LEU A 31 0.84 -6.14 16.74
CA LEU A 31 0.12 -5.81 15.52
C LEU A 31 -0.84 -6.96 15.20
N LEU A 32 -2.14 -6.74 15.39
CA LEU A 32 -3.18 -7.60 14.87
C LEU A 32 -2.95 -7.73 13.35
N GLU A 33 -3.21 -8.91 12.79
CA GLU A 33 -2.97 -9.25 11.38
C GLU A 33 -3.73 -8.37 10.36
N GLU A 34 -4.46 -7.36 10.83
CA GLU A 34 -5.27 -6.46 10.05
C GLU A 34 -4.41 -5.57 9.15
N LYS A 35 -4.65 -5.66 7.85
CA LYS A 35 -4.03 -4.83 6.84
C LYS A 35 -5.04 -3.83 6.29
N SER A 36 -4.56 -2.62 5.98
CA SER A 36 -5.40 -1.61 5.32
C SER A 36 -5.79 -2.07 3.93
N HIS A 37 -7.06 -1.92 3.58
CA HIS A 37 -7.58 -2.15 2.23
C HIS A 37 -8.40 -0.96 1.76
N ILE A 38 -8.67 -0.89 0.46
CA ILE A 38 -9.43 0.19 -0.15
C ILE A 38 -10.91 -0.18 -0.14
N TRP A 39 -11.71 0.74 0.39
CA TRP A 39 -13.16 0.62 0.46
C TRP A 39 -13.83 1.76 -0.29
N LYS A 40 -14.92 1.45 -0.98
CA LYS A 40 -15.86 2.43 -1.52
C LYS A 40 -17.02 2.58 -0.56
N VAL A 41 -17.31 3.81 -0.15
CA VAL A 41 -18.44 4.13 0.73
C VAL A 41 -19.41 5.02 -0.02
N ASN A 42 -20.70 4.66 -0.03
CA ASN A 42 -21.75 5.57 -0.46
C ASN A 42 -21.95 6.62 0.64
N ALA A 43 -21.60 7.88 0.35
CA ALA A 43 -21.67 8.96 1.33
C ALA A 43 -23.08 9.25 1.86
N LYS A 44 -24.14 8.95 1.09
CA LYS A 44 -25.53 9.19 1.51
C LYS A 44 -26.09 8.05 2.36
N THR A 45 -25.79 6.80 1.98
CA THR A 45 -26.41 5.62 2.59
C THR A 45 -25.50 4.87 3.56
N GLY A 46 -24.22 5.25 3.65
CA GLY A 46 -23.21 4.51 4.42
C GLY A 46 -22.90 3.11 3.87
N LYS A 47 -23.44 2.72 2.71
CA LYS A 47 -23.21 1.39 2.14
C LYS A 47 -21.75 1.25 1.72
N MET A 48 -21.06 0.25 2.25
CA MET A 48 -19.65 0.01 2.00
C MET A 48 -19.43 -1.17 1.07
N LYS A 49 -18.40 -1.07 0.23
CA LYS A 49 -17.91 -2.16 -0.62
C LYS A 49 -16.39 -2.18 -0.60
N GLN A 50 -15.80 -3.29 -0.16
CA GLN A 50 -14.36 -3.50 -0.27
C GLN A 50 -13.97 -3.67 -1.74
N LEU A 51 -12.91 -2.97 -2.16
CA LEU A 51 -12.38 -3.03 -3.52
C LEU A 51 -11.15 -3.93 -3.61
N THR A 52 -10.26 -3.89 -2.61
CA THR A 52 -9.01 -4.65 -2.61
C THR A 52 -8.95 -5.67 -1.46
N PHE A 53 -8.22 -6.74 -1.71
CA PHE A 53 -8.10 -7.88 -0.80
C PHE A 53 -6.66 -8.40 -0.84
N GLY A 54 -6.21 -9.05 0.24
CA GLY A 54 -4.91 -9.73 0.25
C GLY A 54 -4.26 -9.73 1.62
N LYS A 55 -3.03 -10.23 1.68
CA LYS A 55 -2.26 -10.34 2.93
C LYS A 55 -1.50 -9.06 3.32
N ASN A 56 -1.52 -8.05 2.45
CA ASN A 56 -0.68 -6.86 2.55
C ASN A 56 -1.54 -5.60 2.49
N GLY A 57 -1.04 -4.52 3.11
CA GLY A 57 -1.74 -3.24 3.15
C GLY A 57 -1.70 -2.51 1.80
N ASP A 58 -2.82 -1.90 1.46
CA ASP A 58 -3.00 -1.00 0.32
C ASP A 58 -3.16 0.44 0.82
N ALA A 59 -2.50 1.39 0.16
CA ALA A 59 -2.43 2.77 0.63
C ALA A 59 -2.49 3.81 -0.50
N SER A 60 -2.67 5.08 -0.11
CA SER A 60 -2.69 6.25 -0.99
C SER A 60 -3.64 6.12 -2.19
N PRO A 61 -4.93 5.81 -1.99
CA PRO A 61 -5.87 5.70 -3.11
C PRO A 61 -6.16 7.08 -3.72
N ASN A 62 -6.29 7.12 -5.05
CA ASN A 62 -6.81 8.26 -5.80
C ASN A 62 -7.79 7.79 -6.88
N VAL A 63 -8.88 8.53 -7.09
CA VAL A 63 -9.94 8.17 -8.05
C VAL A 63 -9.68 8.86 -9.39
N SER A 64 -9.91 8.16 -10.49
CA SER A 64 -9.77 8.73 -11.83
C SER A 64 -10.78 9.86 -12.07
N PRO A 65 -10.49 10.83 -12.95
CA PRO A 65 -11.40 11.95 -13.24
C PRO A 65 -12.79 11.52 -13.72
N ASP A 66 -12.87 10.39 -14.43
CA ASP A 66 -14.13 9.79 -14.90
C ASP A 66 -14.87 8.98 -13.81
N GLY A 67 -14.30 8.86 -12.60
CA GLY A 67 -14.86 8.12 -11.48
C GLY A 67 -14.85 6.59 -11.64
N LYS A 68 -14.25 6.05 -12.71
CA LYS A 68 -14.36 4.61 -13.04
C LYS A 68 -13.25 3.75 -12.47
N LYS A 69 -12.13 4.34 -12.04
CA LYS A 69 -10.94 3.62 -11.58
C LYS A 69 -10.39 4.22 -10.31
N VAL A 70 -9.64 3.41 -9.57
CA VAL A 70 -8.85 3.82 -8.41
C VAL A 70 -7.41 3.40 -8.66
N VAL A 71 -6.47 4.34 -8.48
CA VAL A 71 -5.03 4.06 -8.43
C VAL A 71 -4.60 4.03 -6.98
N PHE A 72 -3.66 3.16 -6.63
CA PHE A 72 -3.14 3.03 -5.28
C PHE A 72 -1.76 2.39 -5.28
N VAL A 73 -1.10 2.37 -4.12
CA VAL A 73 0.15 1.63 -3.92
C VAL A 73 -0.06 0.40 -3.06
N SER A 74 0.65 -0.67 -3.41
CA SER A 74 0.63 -1.91 -2.66
C SER A 74 1.96 -2.64 -2.83
N ASN A 75 2.36 -3.39 -1.80
CA ASN A 75 3.40 -4.39 -1.95
C ASN A 75 2.73 -5.76 -2.12
N ARG A 76 2.71 -6.31 -3.33
CA ARG A 76 2.15 -7.66 -3.59
C ARG A 76 3.23 -8.76 -3.66
N GLN A 77 4.45 -8.52 -3.17
CA GLN A 77 5.51 -9.52 -3.15
C GLN A 77 5.19 -10.66 -2.17
N LYS A 78 5.64 -11.89 -2.47
CA LYS A 78 5.51 -13.04 -1.56
C LYS A 78 6.20 -12.79 -0.21
N SER A 79 7.41 -12.26 -0.24
CA SER A 79 8.21 -11.88 0.94
C SER A 79 8.08 -10.38 1.25
N TYR A 80 6.86 -9.84 1.23
CA TYR A 80 6.61 -8.40 1.40
C TYR A 80 7.20 -7.80 2.69
N GLU A 81 7.29 -8.60 3.77
CA GLU A 81 7.85 -8.19 5.07
C GLU A 81 9.35 -7.92 5.01
N GLU A 82 10.07 -8.58 4.10
CA GLU A 82 11.49 -8.38 3.83
C GLU A 82 11.70 -7.40 2.65
N LYS A 83 10.72 -7.33 1.74
CA LYS A 83 10.76 -6.56 0.49
C LYS A 83 10.02 -5.24 0.58
N LEU A 84 10.22 -4.48 1.65
CA LEU A 84 9.51 -3.21 1.88
C LEU A 84 9.72 -2.17 0.77
N GLN A 85 10.82 -2.24 0.04
CA GLN A 85 11.14 -1.31 -1.05
C GLN A 85 10.48 -1.68 -2.39
N TYR A 86 9.69 -2.75 -2.44
CA TYR A 86 9.04 -3.25 -3.67
C TYR A 86 7.56 -2.84 -3.77
N VAL A 87 7.17 -1.77 -3.06
CA VAL A 87 5.86 -1.14 -3.21
C VAL A 87 5.69 -0.68 -4.66
N ASP A 88 4.57 -1.01 -5.28
CA ASP A 88 4.28 -0.67 -6.67
C ASP A 88 2.89 -0.06 -6.84
N ILE A 89 2.64 0.48 -8.03
CA ILE A 89 1.38 1.15 -8.38
C ILE A 89 0.42 0.14 -8.99
N TYR A 90 -0.82 0.16 -8.52
CA TYR A 90 -1.91 -0.67 -8.98
C TYR A 90 -3.10 0.19 -9.38
N VAL A 91 -3.86 -0.28 -10.36
CA VAL A 91 -5.13 0.33 -10.79
C VAL A 91 -6.22 -0.73 -10.74
N ILE A 92 -7.37 -0.40 -10.18
CA ILE A 92 -8.55 -1.26 -10.09
C ILE A 92 -9.80 -0.51 -10.55
N ASP A 93 -10.77 -1.21 -11.14
CA ASP A 93 -12.07 -0.59 -11.44
C ASP A 93 -12.81 -0.23 -10.14
N ILE A 94 -13.59 0.85 -10.15
CA ILE A 94 -14.40 1.33 -9.01
C ILE A 94 -15.45 0.31 -8.53
N ASN A 95 -15.66 -0.75 -9.32
CA ASN A 95 -16.52 -1.87 -9.00
C ASN A 95 -15.78 -3.05 -8.37
N GLY A 96 -14.47 -2.94 -8.11
CA GLY A 96 -13.66 -3.95 -7.42
C GLY A 96 -13.24 -5.10 -8.34
N LYS A 97 -13.04 -4.84 -9.64
CA LYS A 97 -12.63 -5.84 -10.63
C LYS A 97 -11.42 -5.33 -11.42
N LYS A 98 -10.76 -6.25 -12.14
CA LYS A 98 -9.67 -5.94 -13.09
C LYS A 98 -8.51 -5.16 -12.45
N GLU A 99 -8.14 -5.51 -11.22
CA GLU A 99 -6.90 -5.01 -10.62
C GLU A 99 -5.72 -5.35 -11.54
N LYS A 100 -4.88 -4.37 -11.81
CA LYS A 100 -3.66 -4.55 -12.59
C LYS A 100 -2.51 -3.75 -12.00
N LYS A 101 -1.31 -4.32 -12.08
CA LYS A 101 -0.06 -3.62 -11.78
C LYS A 101 0.27 -2.66 -12.93
N VAL A 102 0.63 -1.41 -12.62
CA VAL A 102 1.19 -0.48 -13.60
C VAL A 102 2.67 -0.78 -13.78
N LYS A 103 3.11 -0.92 -15.03
CA LYS A 103 4.53 -1.18 -15.33
C LYS A 103 5.35 0.07 -15.04
N THR A 104 6.17 0.02 -14.01
CA THR A 104 7.11 1.08 -13.60
C THR A 104 8.49 0.46 -13.29
N PRO A 105 9.58 1.25 -13.32
CA PRO A 105 10.90 0.80 -12.87
C PRO A 105 10.88 0.23 -11.43
N ALA A 106 11.80 -0.68 -11.12
CA ALA A 106 11.88 -1.27 -9.79
C ALA A 106 12.29 -0.24 -8.73
N GLY A 107 11.66 -0.30 -7.55
CA GLY A 107 11.85 0.66 -6.46
C GLY A 107 10.51 1.05 -5.82
N PRO A 108 10.52 1.77 -4.68
CA PRO A 108 9.30 2.14 -3.98
C PRO A 108 8.59 3.30 -4.70
N LYS A 109 7.25 3.24 -4.70
CA LYS A 109 6.37 4.31 -5.19
C LYS A 109 5.40 4.71 -4.11
N GLY A 110 5.03 5.99 -4.12
CA GLY A 110 4.11 6.59 -3.17
C GLY A 110 3.24 7.65 -3.83
N LEU A 111 2.10 7.92 -3.20
CA LEU A 111 1.19 9.01 -3.54
C LEU A 111 0.83 9.10 -5.04
N PRO A 112 0.35 8.00 -5.66
CA PRO A 112 -0.04 8.05 -7.05
C PRO A 112 -1.32 8.89 -7.23
N VAL A 113 -1.34 9.73 -8.27
CA VAL A 113 -2.51 10.53 -8.65
C VAL A 113 -2.74 10.47 -10.16
N PHE A 114 -4.00 10.38 -10.58
CA PHE A 114 -4.34 10.49 -12.00
C PHE A 114 -4.14 11.93 -12.51
N SER A 115 -3.73 12.05 -13.78
CA SER A 115 -3.80 13.31 -14.51
C SER A 115 -5.26 13.74 -14.74
N PRO A 116 -5.55 15.03 -14.95
CA PRO A 116 -6.91 15.52 -15.20
C PRO A 116 -7.62 14.88 -16.40
N ASP A 117 -6.85 14.45 -17.41
CA ASP A 117 -7.36 13.73 -18.59
C ASP A 117 -7.49 12.21 -18.37
N GLY A 118 -7.05 11.70 -17.21
CA GLY A 118 -7.09 10.28 -16.84
C GLY A 118 -6.15 9.37 -17.65
N ARG A 119 -5.23 9.93 -18.44
CA ARG A 119 -4.31 9.14 -19.30
C ARG A 119 -3.01 8.74 -18.61
N SER A 120 -2.61 9.51 -17.61
CA SER A 120 -1.33 9.37 -16.92
C SER A 120 -1.50 9.32 -15.41
N ILE A 121 -0.45 8.86 -14.73
CA ILE A 121 -0.32 8.80 -13.27
C ILE A 121 0.96 9.52 -12.91
N ALA A 122 0.86 10.54 -12.06
CA ALA A 122 2.01 11.13 -11.39
C ALA A 122 2.23 10.41 -10.06
N TYR A 123 3.50 10.22 -9.66
CA TYR A 123 3.84 9.56 -8.40
C TYR A 123 5.21 10.00 -7.89
N ILE A 124 5.42 9.86 -6.58
CA ILE A 124 6.73 10.06 -5.95
C ILE A 124 7.41 8.70 -5.86
N GLY A 125 8.66 8.61 -6.31
CA GLY A 125 9.37 7.33 -6.33
C GLY A 125 10.86 7.45 -6.55
N ARG A 126 11.56 6.33 -6.37
CA ARG A 126 12.95 6.15 -6.77
C ARG A 126 13.16 4.78 -7.40
N GLU A 127 14.21 4.67 -8.19
CA GLU A 127 14.66 3.40 -8.74
C GLU A 127 15.55 2.64 -7.74
N TYR A 128 15.78 1.35 -8.00
CA TYR A 128 16.71 0.46 -7.29
C TYR A 128 16.29 0.14 -5.84
N PRO A 129 15.37 -0.84 -5.63
CA PRO A 129 14.84 -1.16 -4.31
C PRO A 129 15.88 -1.74 -3.35
N GLU A 130 17.00 -2.25 -3.86
CA GLU A 130 18.07 -2.88 -3.08
C GLU A 130 19.10 -1.88 -2.55
N GLN A 131 19.07 -0.64 -3.03
CA GLN A 131 19.89 0.44 -2.48
C GLN A 131 19.17 0.97 -1.24
N TRP A 132 19.69 0.58 -0.06
CA TRP A 132 19.10 0.81 1.26
C TRP A 132 18.75 2.29 1.51
N PHE A 133 17.90 2.53 2.51
CA PHE A 133 17.37 3.85 2.86
C PHE A 133 18.46 4.94 2.91
N GLY A 134 18.39 5.91 2.01
CA GLY A 134 19.12 7.18 2.12
C GLY A 134 20.04 7.55 0.97
N TRP A 135 20.33 6.64 0.03
CA TRP A 135 21.34 6.93 -1.01
C TRP A 135 20.77 7.53 -2.30
N ARG A 136 19.44 7.54 -2.43
CA ARG A 136 18.74 8.17 -3.56
C ARG A 136 17.55 8.97 -3.10
N ASN A 137 17.47 10.19 -3.61
CA ASN A 137 16.32 11.07 -3.46
C ASN A 137 15.08 10.44 -4.10
N TYR A 138 13.92 10.75 -3.52
CA TYR A 138 12.66 10.60 -4.21
C TYR A 138 12.54 11.70 -5.26
N TYR A 139 12.03 11.31 -6.43
CA TYR A 139 11.75 12.21 -7.54
C TYR A 139 10.27 12.17 -7.88
N LEU A 140 9.81 13.15 -8.64
CA LEU A 140 8.48 13.14 -9.23
C LEU A 140 8.54 12.46 -10.60
N TRP A 141 7.64 11.50 -10.80
CA TRP A 141 7.56 10.69 -12.00
C TRP A 141 6.18 10.75 -12.63
N VAL A 142 6.13 10.55 -13.94
CA VAL A 142 4.89 10.38 -14.71
C VAL A 142 4.97 9.10 -15.53
N VAL A 143 3.88 8.31 -15.51
CA VAL A 143 3.73 7.10 -16.34
C VAL A 143 2.31 7.05 -16.92
N THR A 144 2.12 6.42 -18.08
CA THR A 144 0.78 6.20 -18.62
C THR A 144 0.00 5.19 -17.76
N VAL A 145 -1.33 5.28 -17.71
CA VAL A 145 -2.20 4.35 -16.98
C VAL A 145 -2.12 2.90 -17.52
N GLN A 146 -1.72 2.75 -18.77
CA GLN A 146 -1.47 1.44 -19.40
C GLN A 146 -0.12 0.85 -18.99
N GLY A 147 0.77 1.66 -18.39
CA GLY A 147 2.17 1.33 -18.18
C GLY A 147 3.00 1.71 -19.41
N GLY A 148 4.30 1.87 -19.21
CA GLY A 148 5.20 2.31 -20.26
C GLY A 148 6.48 2.88 -19.69
N ARG A 149 7.18 3.69 -20.48
CA ARG A 149 8.36 4.41 -20.00
C ARG A 149 7.91 5.48 -18.99
N ALA A 150 8.26 5.30 -17.72
CA ALA A 150 8.11 6.35 -16.73
C ALA A 150 9.14 7.46 -16.99
N VAL A 151 8.72 8.71 -16.81
CA VAL A 151 9.54 9.90 -17.02
C VAL A 151 9.74 10.60 -15.68
N ASN A 152 10.99 10.82 -15.29
CA ASN A 152 11.32 11.70 -14.17
C ASN A 152 11.19 13.16 -14.64
N ILE A 153 10.43 13.96 -13.91
CA ILE A 153 10.16 15.37 -14.27
C ILE A 153 10.86 16.37 -13.35
N THR A 154 11.78 15.88 -12.51
CA THR A 154 12.57 16.65 -11.53
C THR A 154 14.07 16.49 -11.75
N LYS A 155 14.47 15.90 -12.88
CA LYS A 155 15.86 15.66 -13.25
C LYS A 155 16.10 16.16 -14.68
#